data_AF-A0A1K1RWR4-F1
#
_entry.id   AF-A0A1K1RWR4-F1
#
_cell.length_a   1.000
_cell.length_b   1.000
_cell.length_c   1.000
_cell.angle_alpha   90.00
_cell.angle_beta   90.00
_cell.angle_gamma   90.00
#
_symmetry.space_group_name_H-M   'P 1'
#
loop_
_entity.id
_entity.type
_entity.pdbx_description
1 polymer ?
#
loop_
_entity_poly.entity_id
_entity_poly.type
_entity_poly.pdbx_seq_one_letter_code
_entity_poly.pdbx_strand_id
1 'polypeptide(L)'
;MAFKRHQIDLAYRKLKSYVYYDNFSLVLRQQIAEFESGKDFDDRLDNLVKYLNAPVKNKKYFNELLENISCSAVPKSYSRDSFSFGENIISNNFTNSNYLLKKVNYFFEGPIELHLISVLWILHEGYVLHKWKERTK
;
A
#
# COMPACT_ATOMS: atom_id res chain seq x y z
N MET A 1 8.26 24.70 1.55
CA MET A 1 8.79 24.18 0.26
C MET A 1 7.62 24.07 -0.70
N ALA A 2 7.80 24.47 -1.97
CA ALA A 2 6.77 24.29 -2.98
C ALA A 2 7.02 22.98 -3.75
N PHE A 3 6.03 22.10 -3.78
CA PHE A 3 6.07 20.86 -4.55
C PHE A 3 5.81 21.14 -6.03
N LYS A 4 6.61 20.53 -6.90
CA LYS A 4 6.43 20.58 -8.36
C LYS A 4 5.95 19.22 -8.88
N ARG A 5 5.26 19.22 -10.02
CA ARG A 5 4.78 18.00 -10.71
C ARG A 5 5.85 16.92 -10.84
N HIS A 6 7.05 17.33 -11.25
CA HIS A 6 8.20 16.44 -11.40
C HIS A 6 8.55 15.63 -10.14
N GLN A 7 8.38 16.21 -8.94
CA GLN A 7 8.66 15.51 -7.69
C GLN A 7 7.63 14.41 -7.43
N ILE A 8 6.37 14.65 -7.79
CA ILE A 8 5.31 13.64 -7.71
C ILE A 8 5.54 12.54 -8.74
N ASP A 9 5.95 12.87 -9.97
CA ASP A 9 6.29 11.86 -10.98
C ASP A 9 7.45 10.97 -10.54
N LEU A 10 8.45 11.56 -9.88
CA LEU A 10 9.58 10.82 -9.34
C LEU A 10 9.14 9.91 -8.19
N ALA A 11 8.27 10.38 -7.30
CA ALA A 11 7.66 9.55 -6.25
C ALA A 11 6.82 8.42 -6.85
N TYR A 12 6.04 8.70 -7.89
CA TYR A 12 5.21 7.73 -8.59
C TYR A 12 6.04 6.62 -9.25
N ARG A 13 7.13 7.00 -9.95
CA ARG A 13 8.08 6.02 -10.51
C ARG A 13 8.69 5.13 -9.44
N LYS A 14 9.06 5.71 -8.28
CA LYS A 14 9.59 4.94 -7.15
C LYS A 14 8.56 3.99 -6.56
N LEU A 15 7.30 4.43 -6.42
CA LEU A 15 6.20 3.57 -6.00
C LEU A 15 6.02 2.40 -6.98
N LYS A 16 5.99 2.67 -8.29
CA LYS A 16 5.88 1.65 -9.32
C LYS A 16 7.03 0.65 -9.28
N SER A 17 8.27 1.13 -9.14
CA SER A 17 9.44 0.26 -8.96
C SER A 17 9.32 -0.60 -7.71
N TYR A 18 8.92 -0.02 -6.57
CA TYR A 18 8.71 -0.75 -5.34
C TYR A 18 7.68 -1.88 -5.52
N VAL A 19 6.51 -1.56 -6.10
CA VAL A 19 5.42 -2.52 -6.30
C VAL A 19 5.74 -3.59 -7.36
N TYR A 20 6.61 -3.27 -8.32
CA TYR A 20 7.09 -4.24 -9.30
C TYR A 20 7.98 -5.31 -8.65
N TYR A 21 8.90 -4.90 -7.76
CA TYR A 21 9.79 -5.84 -7.07
C TYR A 21 9.14 -6.50 -5.85
N ASP A 22 8.17 -5.86 -5.21
CA ASP A 22 7.41 -6.42 -4.09
C ASP A 22 6.35 -7.39 -4.59
N ASN A 23 6.49 -8.68 -4.25
CA ASN A 23 5.54 -9.73 -4.62
C ASN A 23 4.33 -9.84 -3.70
N PHE A 24 4.25 -9.03 -2.64
CA PHE A 24 3.31 -9.28 -1.55
C PHE A 24 1.92 -8.66 -1.76
N SER A 25 1.80 -7.56 -2.52
CA SER A 25 0.52 -6.87 -2.74
C SER A 25 0.08 -6.89 -4.20
N LEU A 26 -0.62 -7.95 -4.59
CA LEU A 26 -1.31 -8.02 -5.88
C LEU A 26 -2.38 -6.93 -6.01
N VAL A 27 -3.03 -6.58 -4.90
CA VAL A 27 -4.05 -5.53 -4.83
C VAL A 27 -3.45 -4.17 -5.23
N LEU A 28 -2.30 -3.81 -4.67
CA LEU A 28 -1.64 -2.54 -4.99
C LEU A 28 -1.16 -2.48 -6.45
N ARG A 29 -0.72 -3.63 -7.02
CA ARG A 29 -0.39 -3.73 -8.46
C ARG A 29 -1.61 -3.43 -9.33
N GLN A 30 -2.76 -4.02 -8.99
CA GLN A 30 -4.01 -3.78 -9.71
C GLN A 30 -4.43 -2.31 -9.60
N GLN A 31 -4.42 -1.74 -8.39
CA GLN A 31 -4.76 -0.33 -8.18
C GLN A 31 -3.89 0.59 -9.02
N ILE A 32 -2.58 0.33 -9.11
CA ILE A 32 -1.66 1.14 -9.94
C ILE A 32 -2.04 1.05 -11.42
N ALA A 33 -2.36 -0.14 -11.91
CA ALA A 33 -2.79 -0.32 -13.29
C ALA A 33 -4.12 0.42 -13.59
N GLU A 34 -5.09 0.33 -12.68
CA GLU A 34 -6.36 1.04 -12.80
C GLU A 34 -6.16 2.56 -12.80
N PHE A 35 -5.28 3.06 -11.93
CA PHE A 35 -4.92 4.47 -11.85
C PHE A 35 -4.23 5.00 -13.12
N GLU A 36 -3.29 4.24 -13.72
CA GLU A 36 -2.67 4.62 -15.00
C GLU A 36 -3.65 4.55 -16.17
N SER A 37 -4.63 3.66 -16.12
CA SER A 37 -5.63 3.50 -17.18
C SER A 37 -6.68 4.62 -17.21
N GLY A 38 -6.80 5.39 -16.12
CA GLY A 38 -7.74 6.50 -15.99
C GLY A 38 -7.38 7.70 -16.87
N LYS A 39 -8.38 8.32 -17.51
CA LYS A 39 -8.20 9.55 -18.30
C LYS A 39 -7.82 10.76 -17.43
N ASP A 40 -8.12 10.67 -16.14
CA ASP A 40 -7.92 11.64 -15.09
C ASP A 40 -6.58 11.45 -14.34
N PHE A 41 -5.71 10.54 -14.81
CA PHE A 41 -4.41 10.25 -14.20
C PHE A 41 -3.58 11.54 -13.94
N ASP A 42 -3.43 12.37 -14.96
CA ASP A 42 -2.66 13.62 -14.83
C ASP A 42 -3.34 14.62 -13.90
N ASP A 43 -4.67 14.75 -14.01
CA ASP A 43 -5.47 15.65 -13.17
C ASP A 43 -5.39 15.28 -11.69
N ARG A 44 -5.40 13.98 -11.36
CA ARG A 44 -5.27 13.48 -9.99
C ARG A 44 -3.93 13.85 -9.37
N LEU A 45 -2.85 13.73 -10.15
CA LEU A 45 -1.53 14.09 -9.70
C LEU A 45 -1.37 15.62 -9.59
N ASP A 46 -1.94 16.40 -10.50
CA ASP A 46 -2.00 17.86 -10.40
C ASP A 46 -2.78 18.32 -9.17
N ASN A 47 -3.90 17.65 -8.85
CA ASN A 47 -4.67 17.91 -7.64
C ASN A 47 -3.86 17.61 -6.39
N LEU A 48 -3.04 16.56 -6.41
CA LEU A 48 -2.11 16.27 -5.33
C LEU A 48 -1.04 17.38 -5.19
N VAL A 49 -0.48 17.91 -6.29
CA VAL A 49 0.44 19.06 -6.25
C VAL A 49 -0.25 20.28 -5.61
N LYS A 50 -1.48 20.59 -6.01
CA LYS A 50 -2.26 21.71 -5.47
C LYS A 50 -2.51 21.53 -3.98
N TYR A 51 -2.81 20.31 -3.53
CA TYR A 51 -2.99 20.01 -2.11
C TYR A 51 -1.69 20.19 -1.33
N LEU A 52 -0.59 19.60 -1.77
CA LEU A 52 0.71 19.66 -1.07
C LEU A 52 1.24 21.09 -0.91
N ASN A 53 0.95 21.97 -1.87
CA ASN A 53 1.33 23.38 -1.80
C ASN A 53 0.40 24.25 -0.94
N ALA A 54 -0.87 23.85 -0.79
CA ALA A 54 -1.87 24.61 -0.05
C ALA A 54 -2.80 23.69 0.78
N PRO A 55 -2.26 22.98 1.79
CA PRO A 55 -3.00 21.93 2.50
C PRO A 55 -4.19 22.47 3.30
N VAL A 56 -4.08 23.68 3.84
CA VAL A 56 -5.17 24.34 4.60
C VAL A 56 -6.35 24.68 3.69
N LYS A 57 -6.08 25.16 2.47
CA LYS A 57 -7.11 25.58 1.51
C LYS A 57 -7.80 24.36 0.87
N ASN A 58 -7.04 23.30 0.61
CA ASN A 58 -7.51 22.10 -0.08
C ASN A 58 -7.79 20.93 0.88
N LYS A 59 -8.12 21.21 2.14
CA LYS A 59 -8.38 20.19 3.17
C LYS A 59 -9.49 19.21 2.76
N LYS A 60 -10.50 19.69 2.04
CA LYS A 60 -11.62 18.86 1.56
C LYS A 60 -11.15 17.69 0.69
N TYR A 61 -10.27 17.96 -0.27
CA TYR A 61 -9.69 16.92 -1.14
C TYR A 61 -9.00 15.82 -0.32
N PHE A 62 -8.19 16.21 0.68
CA PHE A 62 -7.51 15.22 1.51
C PHE A 62 -8.48 14.43 2.39
N ASN A 63 -9.52 15.07 2.94
CA ASN A 63 -10.55 14.36 3.69
C ASN A 63 -11.26 13.31 2.82
N GLU A 64 -11.60 13.65 1.57
CA GLU A 64 -12.20 12.69 0.63
C GLU A 64 -11.25 11.48 0.38
N LEU A 65 -9.94 11.71 0.28
CA LEU A 65 -8.97 10.61 0.19
C LEU A 65 -8.97 9.74 1.45
N LEU A 66 -9.06 10.35 2.64
CA LEU A 66 -9.09 9.64 3.92
C LEU A 66 -10.37 8.83 4.11
N GLU A 67 -11.51 9.33 3.64
CA GLU A 67 -12.80 8.63 3.70
C GLU A 67 -12.81 7.36 2.85
N ASN A 68 -11.98 7.29 1.80
CA ASN A 68 -11.83 6.12 0.94
C ASN A 68 -10.81 5.10 1.45
N ILE A 69 -10.34 5.21 2.70
CA ILE A 69 -9.45 4.24 3.31
C ILE A 69 -10.25 3.03 3.81
N SER A 70 -9.86 1.86 3.34
CA SER A 70 -10.33 0.54 3.75
C SER A 70 -9.15 -0.34 4.18
N CYS A 71 -9.47 -1.52 4.71
CA CYS A 71 -8.49 -2.53 5.08
C CYS A 71 -9.01 -3.91 4.69
N SER A 72 -8.22 -4.67 3.93
CA SER A 72 -8.55 -6.06 3.63
C SER A 72 -7.83 -7.03 4.55
N ALA A 73 -8.59 -8.01 5.03
CA ALA A 73 -8.14 -9.06 5.92
C ALA A 73 -7.91 -10.34 5.11
N VAL A 74 -6.65 -10.75 4.96
CA VAL A 74 -6.28 -11.94 4.18
C VAL A 74 -5.79 -13.04 5.12
N PRO A 75 -6.27 -14.29 4.99
CA PRO A 75 -5.78 -15.39 5.78
C PRO A 75 -4.27 -15.59 5.60
N LYS A 76 -3.53 -15.62 6.73
CA LYS A 76 -2.07 -15.85 6.74
C LYS A 76 -1.73 -17.30 7.06
N SER A 77 -2.48 -17.92 7.98
CA SER A 77 -2.24 -19.31 8.37
C SER A 77 -3.52 -19.95 8.88
N TYR A 78 -3.69 -21.22 8.56
CA TYR A 78 -4.76 -22.07 9.04
C TYR A 78 -4.24 -23.02 10.13
N SER A 79 -5.06 -23.32 11.12
CA SER A 79 -4.86 -24.44 12.02
C SER A 79 -5.25 -25.72 11.29
N ARG A 80 -4.42 -26.76 11.41
CA ARG A 80 -4.77 -28.09 10.95
C ARG A 80 -5.45 -28.79 12.12
N ASP A 81 -6.68 -29.26 11.93
CA ASP A 81 -7.25 -30.24 12.86
C ASP A 81 -6.37 -31.49 12.82
N SER A 82 -6.13 -32.12 13.98
CA SER A 82 -5.39 -33.38 14.04
C SER A 82 -6.24 -34.47 13.38
N PHE A 83 -6.18 -34.56 12.05
CA PHE A 83 -6.77 -35.67 11.33
C PHE A 83 -6.05 -36.94 11.75
N SER A 84 -6.77 -37.84 12.43
CA SER A 84 -6.38 -39.23 12.56
C SER A 84 -6.63 -39.94 11.23
N PHE A 85 -5.92 -39.53 10.18
CA PHE A 85 -5.67 -40.45 9.09
C PHE A 85 -4.84 -41.58 9.71
N GLY A 86 -5.28 -42.84 9.56
CA GLY A 86 -4.48 -43.98 10.02
C GLY A 86 -3.04 -43.84 9.54
N GLU A 87 -2.07 -44.30 10.34
CA GLU A 87 -0.64 -43.92 10.34
C GLU A 87 0.09 -43.98 8.98
N ASN A 88 -0.53 -44.46 7.90
CA ASN A 88 0.07 -44.72 6.59
C ASN A 88 -0.55 -43.97 5.40
N ILE A 89 -1.41 -42.97 5.60
CA ILE A 89 -1.97 -42.20 4.47
C ILE A 89 -1.20 -40.89 4.28
N ILE A 90 -0.32 -40.87 3.28
CA ILE A 90 0.29 -39.63 2.76
C ILE A 90 -0.52 -39.21 1.54
N SER A 91 -1.25 -38.10 1.65
CA SER A 91 -2.01 -37.51 0.55
C SER A 91 -1.59 -36.06 0.32
N ASN A 92 -1.43 -35.66 -0.95
CA ASN A 92 -1.21 -34.28 -1.36
C ASN A 92 -2.54 -33.49 -1.44
N ASN A 93 -3.65 -34.10 -1.05
CA ASN A 93 -4.94 -33.43 -1.04
C ASN A 93 -5.16 -32.71 0.30
N PHE A 94 -4.86 -31.41 0.32
CA PHE A 94 -5.04 -30.54 1.49
C PHE A 94 -6.45 -29.93 1.57
N THR A 95 -7.40 -30.35 0.72
CA THR A 95 -8.75 -29.82 0.76
C THR A 95 -9.52 -30.33 1.97
N ASN A 96 -9.94 -29.40 2.82
CA ASN A 96 -10.84 -29.67 3.94
C ASN A 96 -12.15 -28.89 3.75
N SER A 97 -13.26 -29.42 4.27
CA SER A 97 -14.56 -28.74 4.22
C SER A 97 -14.57 -27.46 5.08
N ASN A 98 -13.79 -27.44 6.16
CA ASN A 98 -13.64 -26.30 7.06
C ASN A 98 -12.16 -26.02 7.34
N TYR A 99 -11.76 -24.75 7.29
CA TYR A 99 -10.42 -24.31 7.70
C TYR A 99 -10.52 -23.39 8.91
N LEU A 100 -9.91 -23.79 10.02
CA LEU A 100 -9.81 -22.94 11.20
C LEU A 100 -8.73 -21.89 10.97
N LEU A 101 -9.11 -20.61 10.98
CA LEU A 101 -8.20 -19.49 10.75
C LEU A 101 -7.35 -19.22 11.99
N LYS A 102 -6.02 -19.26 11.88
CA LYS A 102 -5.09 -19.02 13.00
C LYS A 102 -4.54 -17.60 13.02
N LYS A 103 -4.22 -17.05 11.84
CA LYS A 103 -3.67 -15.69 11.69
C LYS A 103 -4.19 -15.04 10.43
N VAL A 104 -4.29 -13.73 10.48
CA VAL A 104 -4.75 -12.86 9.40
C VAL A 104 -3.68 -11.77 9.18
N ASN A 105 -3.43 -11.43 7.92
CA ASN A 105 -2.70 -10.22 7.55
C ASN A 105 -3.72 -9.13 7.19
N TYR A 106 -3.45 -7.92 7.67
CA TYR A 106 -4.21 -6.73 7.29
C TYR A 106 -3.45 -5.97 6.22
N PHE A 107 -4.14 -5.64 5.13
CA PHE A 107 -3.60 -4.86 4.02
C PHE A 107 -4.31 -3.53 3.96
N PHE A 108 -3.53 -2.47 3.79
CA PHE A 108 -4.06 -1.15 3.55
C PHE A 108 -4.66 -1.09 2.14
N GLU A 109 -5.90 -0.62 2.04
CA GLU A 109 -6.57 -0.33 0.79
C GLU A 109 -6.96 1.14 0.77
N GLY A 110 -6.37 1.92 -0.13
CA GLY A 110 -6.75 3.32 -0.24
C GLY A 110 -6.30 3.92 -1.57
N PRO A 111 -6.64 5.20 -1.81
CA PRO A 111 -6.21 5.91 -3.00
C PRO A 111 -4.68 5.95 -3.15
N ILE A 112 -4.19 5.87 -4.39
CA ILE A 112 -2.76 5.89 -4.71
C ILE A 112 -2.10 7.21 -4.29
N GLU A 113 -2.85 8.29 -4.24
CA GLU A 113 -2.38 9.57 -3.75
C GLU A 113 -1.87 9.50 -2.31
N LEU A 114 -2.47 8.66 -1.46
CA LEU A 114 -1.98 8.44 -0.10
C LEU A 114 -0.65 7.68 -0.08
N HIS A 115 -0.51 6.69 -0.96
CA HIS A 115 0.77 6.00 -1.16
C HIS A 115 1.86 6.96 -1.66
N LEU A 116 1.52 7.88 -2.56
CA LEU A 116 2.43 8.91 -3.04
C LEU A 116 2.87 9.87 -1.94
N ILE A 117 1.96 10.31 -1.07
CA ILE A 117 2.30 11.14 0.09
C ILE A 117 3.29 10.40 0.99
N SER A 118 3.08 9.11 1.23
CA SER A 118 4.02 8.29 2.02
C SER A 118 5.41 8.22 1.39
N VAL A 119 5.50 7.97 0.07
CA VAL A 119 6.78 7.96 -0.65
C VAL A 119 7.46 9.33 -0.60
N LEU A 120 6.72 10.42 -0.80
CA LEU A 120 7.26 11.78 -0.69
C LEU A 120 7.78 12.07 0.72
N TRP A 121 7.06 11.64 1.75
CA TRP A 121 7.51 11.78 3.14
C TRP A 121 8.82 11.04 3.38
N ILE A 122 8.97 9.81 2.88
CA ILE A 122 10.22 9.04 3.00
C ILE A 122 11.39 9.77 2.30
N LEU A 123 11.14 10.30 1.10
CA LEU A 123 12.17 10.98 0.31
C LEU A 123 12.65 12.29 0.93
N HIS A 124 11.76 13.05 1.56
CA HIS A 124 12.07 14.36 2.11
C HIS A 124 12.43 14.32 3.60
N GLU A 125 11.58 13.71 4.41
CA GLU A 125 11.69 13.75 5.88
C GLU A 125 12.30 12.48 6.45
N GLY A 126 12.02 11.32 5.84
CA GLY A 126 12.52 10.03 6.29
C GLY A 126 14.05 9.98 6.37
N TYR A 127 14.73 10.52 5.37
CA TYR A 127 16.20 10.62 5.35
C TYR A 127 16.76 11.53 6.45
N VAL A 128 16.08 12.65 6.73
CA VAL A 128 16.50 13.62 7.75
C VAL A 128 16.42 12.98 9.13
N LEU A 129 15.33 12.27 9.41
CA LEU A 129 15.13 11.53 10.67
C LEU A 129 16.19 10.43 10.86
N HIS A 130 16.53 9.71 9.79
CA HIS A 130 17.57 8.69 9.84
C HIS A 130 18.94 9.30 10.22
N LYS A 131 19.34 10.37 9.54
CA LYS A 131 20.58 11.11 9.83
C LYS A 131 20.62 11.68 11.25
N TRP A 132 19.50 12.16 11.77
CA TRP A 132 19.42 12.69 13.12
C TRP A 132 19.73 11.60 14.17
N LYS A 133 19.22 10.38 13.95
CA LYS A 133 19.47 9.24 14.82
C LYS A 133 20.93 8.75 14.78
N GLU A 134 21.62 8.91 13.65
CA GLU A 134 23.05 8.58 13.53
C GLU A 134 23.95 9.59 14.25
N ARG A 135 23.55 10.87 14.32
CA ARG A 135 24.32 11.93 15.01
C ARG A 135 24.19 11.92 16.53
N THR A 136 23.19 11.22 17.05
CA THR A 136 22.88 11.13 18.49
C THR A 136 23.36 9.82 19.12
N LYS A 137 23.95 8.93 18.32
CA LYS A 137 24.75 7.79 18.76
C LYS A 137 26.23 8.14 18.76
#